data_AF-A0A969P5L3-F1
#
_entry.id   AF-A0A969P5L3-F1
#
_cell.length_a   1.000
_cell.length_b   1.000
_cell.length_c   1.000
_cell.angle_alpha   90.00
_cell.angle_beta   90.00
_cell.angle_gamma   90.00
#
_symmetry.space_group_name_H-M   'P 1'
#
loop_
_entity.id
_entity.type
_entity.pdbx_description
1 polymer ?
#
loop_
_entity_poly.entity_id
_entity_poly.type
_entity_poly.pdbx_seq_one_letter_code
_entity_poly.pdbx_strand_id
1 'polypeptide(L)'
;MQKMFFRVRYMTILAVLGGLVGSFLMFLIGSWHIIEAFILFLGLHAPKIAGNEAGEAIIKVIEALDNFLLALVLLYMAYSIYFLFLQDKQSHETRTALGMPAWMHVTNLGEMKKVLLEVLLVLLTVFFVKIVFTEEQELSCQF
;
A
#
# COMPACT_ATOMS: atom_id res chain seq x y z
N MET A 1 -6.87 -19.05 31.42
CA MET A 1 -6.19 -18.85 30.10
C MET A 1 -7.13 -18.48 28.95
N GLN A 2 -8.41 -18.88 28.95
CA GLN A 2 -9.36 -18.61 27.84
C GLN A 2 -9.61 -17.11 27.52
N LYS A 3 -9.54 -16.21 28.51
CA LYS A 3 -9.72 -14.76 28.30
C LYS A 3 -8.60 -14.09 27.48
N MET A 4 -7.41 -14.70 27.41
CA MET A 4 -6.26 -14.15 26.67
C MET A 4 -6.46 -14.29 25.15
N PHE A 5 -7.00 -15.42 24.70
CA PHE A 5 -7.24 -15.69 23.27
C PHE A 5 -8.32 -14.78 22.67
N PHE A 6 -9.36 -14.45 23.43
CA PHE A 6 -10.39 -13.49 22.98
C PHE A 6 -9.85 -12.07 22.83
N ARG A 7 -8.91 -11.65 23.70
CA ARG A 7 -8.33 -10.30 23.67
C ARG A 7 -7.47 -10.05 22.43
N VAL A 8 -6.71 -11.06 21.99
CA VAL A 8 -5.89 -10.95 20.77
C VAL A 8 -6.77 -10.77 19.53
N ARG A 9 -7.88 -11.51 19.41
CA ARG A 9 -8.80 -11.37 18.28
C ARG A 9 -9.41 -9.97 18.19
N TYR A 10 -9.78 -9.39 19.33
CA TYR A 10 -10.36 -8.03 19.37
C TYR A 10 -9.32 -6.97 18.99
N MET A 11 -8.07 -7.10 19.45
CA MET A 11 -6.96 -6.23 19.03
C MET A 11 -6.70 -6.29 17.52
N THR A 12 -6.74 -7.48 16.91
CA THR A 12 -6.52 -7.61 15.46
C THR A 12 -7.62 -6.91 14.66
N ILE A 13 -8.89 -7.08 15.03
CA ILE A 13 -10.01 -6.41 14.35
C ILE A 13 -9.88 -4.90 14.48
N LEU A 14 -9.53 -4.41 15.66
CA LEU A 14 -9.28 -2.99 15.89
C LEU A 14 -8.12 -2.46 15.03
N ALA A 15 -7.04 -3.21 14.89
CA ALA A 15 -5.89 -2.85 14.06
C ALA A 15 -6.25 -2.77 12.56
N VAL A 16 -7.02 -3.73 12.05
CA VAL A 16 -7.50 -3.72 10.65
C VAL A 16 -8.42 -2.53 10.39
N LEU A 17 -9.37 -2.26 11.30
CA LEU A 17 -10.25 -1.10 11.18
C LEU A 17 -9.48 0.21 11.25
N GLY A 18 -8.51 0.32 12.16
CA GLY A 18 -7.64 1.48 12.25
C GLY A 18 -6.84 1.71 10.97
N GLY A 19 -6.28 0.65 10.38
CA GLY A 19 -5.56 0.73 9.10
C GLY A 19 -6.46 1.14 7.92
N LEU A 20 -7.70 0.63 7.85
CA LEU A 20 -8.67 1.01 6.83
C LEU A 20 -9.08 2.48 6.94
N VAL A 21 -9.43 2.93 8.16
CA VAL A 21 -9.82 4.33 8.40
C VAL A 21 -8.63 5.27 8.14
N GLY A 22 -7.43 4.90 8.59
CA GLY A 22 -6.21 5.69 8.36
C GLY A 22 -5.86 5.80 6.88
N SER A 23 -5.95 4.70 6.14
CA SER A 23 -5.77 4.70 4.68
C SER A 23 -6.77 5.63 3.99
N PHE A 24 -8.05 5.52 4.34
CA PHE A 24 -9.09 6.37 3.76
C PHE A 24 -8.86 7.86 4.05
N LEU A 25 -8.44 8.19 5.27
CA LEU A 25 -8.10 9.56 5.65
C LEU A 25 -6.94 10.11 4.82
N MET A 26 -5.88 9.32 4.64
CA MET A 26 -4.70 9.72 3.84
C MET A 26 -5.03 9.86 2.35
N PHE A 27 -5.95 9.03 1.82
CA PHE A 27 -6.49 9.23 0.46
C PHE A 27 -7.18 10.58 0.32
N LEU A 28 -8.02 10.98 1.28
CA LEU A 28 -8.70 12.27 1.25
C LEU A 28 -7.72 13.44 1.32
N ILE A 29 -6.70 13.36 2.19
CA ILE A 29 -5.66 14.39 2.32
C ILE A 29 -4.85 14.49 1.01
N GLY A 30 -4.41 13.37 0.45
CA GLY A 30 -3.70 13.36 -0.84
C GLY A 30 -4.54 13.93 -1.99
N SER A 31 -5.83 13.58 -2.06
CA SER A 31 -6.75 14.16 -3.05
C SER A 31 -6.92 15.67 -2.88
N TRP A 32 -6.95 16.18 -1.65
CA TRP A 32 -7.03 17.62 -1.42
C TRP A 32 -5.80 18.36 -1.96
N HIS A 33 -4.60 17.83 -1.73
CA HIS A 33 -3.36 18.42 -2.23
C HIS A 33 -3.27 18.40 -3.77
N ILE A 34 -3.79 17.37 -4.43
CA ILE A 34 -3.82 17.32 -5.90
C ILE A 34 -4.75 18.40 -6.48
N ILE A 35 -5.89 18.63 -5.82
CA ILE A 35 -6.86 19.66 -6.24
C ILE A 35 -6.24 21.05 -6.06
N GLU A 36 -5.57 21.28 -4.93
CA GLU A 36 -4.86 22.53 -4.65
C GLU A 36 -3.79 22.80 -5.72
N ALA A 37 -2.98 21.79 -6.08
CA ALA A 37 -1.97 21.90 -7.12
C ALA A 37 -2.57 22.25 -8.50
N PHE A 38 -3.71 21.64 -8.86
CA PHE A 38 -4.37 21.89 -10.14
C PHE A 38 -4.94 23.30 -10.22
N ILE A 39 -5.53 23.81 -9.13
CA ILE A 39 -6.06 25.18 -9.05
C ILE A 39 -4.93 26.21 -9.16
N LEU A 40 -3.78 25.93 -8.52
CA LEU A 40 -2.58 26.78 -8.57
C LEU A 40 -2.00 26.82 -9.99
N PHE A 41 -1.94 25.68 -10.67
CA PHE A 41 -1.50 25.59 -12.06
C PHE A 41 -2.44 26.30 -13.06
N LEU A 42 -3.75 26.29 -12.82
CA LEU A 42 -4.74 26.99 -13.65
C LEU A 42 -4.75 28.52 -13.46
N GLY A 43 -3.93 29.08 -12.56
CA GLY A 43 -3.85 30.52 -12.31
C GLY A 43 -5.10 31.12 -11.63
N LEU A 44 -5.94 30.27 -11.01
CA LEU A 44 -7.15 30.70 -10.29
C LEU A 44 -6.86 31.17 -8.85
N HIS A 45 -5.63 31.01 -8.38
CA HIS A 45 -5.17 31.48 -7.08
C HIS A 45 -3.86 32.26 -7.23
N ALA A 46 -3.77 33.44 -6.61
CA ALA A 46 -2.54 34.21 -6.58
C ALA A 46 -1.46 33.38 -5.84
N PRO A 47 -0.28 33.14 -6.44
CA PRO A 47 0.79 32.39 -5.79
C PRO A 47 1.23 33.14 -4.53
N LYS A 48 1.59 32.39 -3.48
CA LYS A 48 2.16 33.00 -2.26
C LYS A 48 3.53 33.63 -2.53
N ILE A 49 4.18 33.24 -3.63
CA ILE A 49 5.51 33.69 -4.03
C ILE A 49 5.44 34.16 -5.49
N ALA A 50 5.60 35.46 -5.71
CA ALA A 50 5.57 36.05 -7.06
C ALA A 50 6.64 35.39 -7.95
N GLY A 51 6.20 34.68 -9.01
CA GLY A 51 7.07 34.16 -10.07
C GLY A 51 7.40 32.66 -10.03
N ASN A 52 6.91 31.87 -9.07
CA ASN A 52 7.18 30.42 -9.02
C ASN A 52 5.91 29.55 -8.86
N GLU A 53 4.88 29.83 -9.66
CA GLU A 53 3.61 29.08 -9.66
C GLU A 53 3.83 27.59 -9.96
N ALA A 54 4.75 27.29 -10.88
CA ALA A 54 5.10 25.93 -11.25
C ALA A 54 5.80 25.17 -10.11
N GLY A 55 6.73 25.80 -9.38
CA GLY A 55 7.44 25.13 -8.28
C GLY A 55 6.53 24.80 -7.10
N GLU A 56 5.60 25.69 -6.74
CA GLU A 56 4.65 25.45 -5.65
C GLU A 56 3.67 24.31 -6.02
N ALA A 57 3.21 24.25 -7.28
CA ALA A 57 2.38 23.14 -7.77
C ALA A 57 3.12 21.79 -7.73
N ILE A 58 4.40 21.75 -8.13
CA ILE A 58 5.21 20.51 -8.09
C ILE A 58 5.37 20.00 -6.66
N ILE A 59 5.65 20.88 -5.69
CA ILE A 59 5.77 20.50 -4.27
C ILE A 59 4.46 19.87 -3.79
N LYS A 60 3.32 20.48 -4.09
CA LYS A 60 2.00 19.95 -3.72
C LYS A 60 1.70 18.59 -4.33
N VAL A 61 2.15 18.35 -5.57
CA VAL A 61 2.01 17.03 -6.21
C VAL A 61 2.87 15.97 -5.51
N ILE A 62 4.10 16.30 -5.11
CA ILE A 62 4.99 15.37 -4.38
C ILE A 62 4.39 15.05 -2.99
N GLU A 63 3.87 16.05 -2.28
CA GLU A 63 3.17 15.86 -1.00
C GLU A 63 1.93 14.96 -1.15
N ALA A 64 1.15 15.16 -2.22
CA ALA A 64 -0.01 14.31 -2.52
C ALA A 64 0.41 12.87 -2.83
N LEU A 65 1.48 12.68 -3.60
CA LEU A 65 2.02 11.37 -3.94
C LEU A 65 2.43 10.59 -2.69
N ASP A 66 3.16 11.22 -1.77
CA ASP A 66 3.58 10.58 -0.52
C ASP A 66 2.37 10.16 0.33
N ASN A 67 1.37 11.02 0.45
CA ASN A 67 0.12 10.70 1.16
C ASN A 67 -0.62 9.51 0.55
N PHE A 68 -0.67 9.40 -0.79
CA PHE A 68 -1.27 8.23 -1.45
C PHE A 68 -0.46 6.95 -1.25
N LEU A 69 0.87 7.04 -1.25
CA LEU A 69 1.73 5.89 -0.97
C LEU A 69 1.52 5.40 0.48
N LEU A 70 1.48 6.31 1.46
CA LEU A 70 1.14 5.99 2.84
C LEU A 70 -0.25 5.37 2.97
N ALA A 71 -1.25 5.92 2.27
CA ALA A 71 -2.60 5.36 2.24
C ALA A 71 -2.61 3.91 1.73
N LEU A 72 -1.87 3.64 0.66
CA LEU A 72 -1.77 2.32 0.06
C LEU A 72 -1.01 1.32 0.95
N VAL A 73 0.06 1.78 1.61
CA VAL A 73 0.80 0.96 2.59
C VAL A 73 -0.10 0.58 3.77
N LEU A 74 -0.89 1.52 4.31
CA LEU A 74 -1.86 1.24 5.38
C LEU A 74 -2.94 0.25 4.93
N LEU A 75 -3.43 0.39 3.70
CA LEU A 75 -4.40 -0.54 3.11
C LEU A 75 -3.82 -1.95 2.96
N TYR A 76 -2.60 -2.06 2.44
CA TYR A 76 -1.92 -3.34 2.27
C TYR A 76 -1.59 -3.98 3.62
N MET A 77 -1.24 -3.18 4.63
CA MET A 77 -1.05 -3.66 6.00
C MET A 77 -2.35 -4.21 6.57
N ALA A 78 -3.47 -3.50 6.40
CA ALA A 78 -4.78 -3.98 6.83
C ALA A 78 -5.17 -5.30 6.14
N TYR A 79 -4.94 -5.41 4.82
CA TYR A 79 -5.14 -6.64 4.06
C TYR A 79 -4.23 -7.78 4.55
N SER A 80 -2.96 -7.49 4.83
CA SER A 80 -2.00 -8.47 5.33
C SER A 80 -2.41 -9.03 6.70
N ILE A 81 -2.83 -8.15 7.62
CA ILE A 81 -3.31 -8.56 8.95
C ILE A 81 -4.63 -9.33 8.84
N TYR A 82 -5.54 -8.88 7.97
CA TYR A 82 -6.80 -9.57 7.69
C TYR A 82 -6.56 -11.00 7.16
N PHE A 83 -5.71 -11.14 6.16
CA PHE A 83 -5.35 -12.43 5.57
C PHE A 83 -4.72 -13.37 6.62
N LEU A 84 -3.75 -12.87 7.40
CA LEU A 84 -3.04 -13.69 8.38
C LEU A 84 -3.97 -14.26 9.47
N PHE A 85 -4.93 -13.47 9.96
CA PHE A 85 -5.74 -13.86 11.13
C PHE A 85 -7.12 -14.44 10.80
N LEU A 86 -7.72 -14.12 9.65
CA LEU A 86 -9.02 -14.70 9.25
C LEU A 86 -8.88 -15.94 8.38
N GLN A 87 -7.85 -16.03 7.54
CA GLN A 87 -7.66 -17.19 6.66
C GLN A 87 -7.23 -18.44 7.47
N ASP A 88 -6.48 -18.26 8.56
CA ASP A 88 -6.07 -19.36 9.45
C ASP A 88 -7.27 -20.02 10.19
N LYS A 89 -8.31 -19.24 10.52
CA LYS A 89 -9.48 -19.75 11.26
C LYS A 89 -10.40 -20.65 10.45
N GLN A 90 -10.57 -20.36 9.17
CA GLN A 90 -11.29 -21.23 8.24
C GLN A 90 -10.57 -22.58 8.07
N SER A 91 -9.25 -22.59 8.25
CA SER A 91 -8.45 -23.80 8.18
C SER A 91 -8.56 -24.65 9.45
N HIS A 92 -8.71 -24.07 10.64
CA HIS A 92 -8.69 -24.85 11.89
C HIS A 92 -10.05 -25.41 12.36
N GLU A 93 -11.18 -24.72 12.17
CA GLU A 93 -12.50 -25.21 12.63
C GLU A 93 -13.10 -26.31 11.71
N THR A 94 -12.74 -26.33 10.43
CA THR A 94 -13.18 -27.36 9.47
C THR A 94 -12.33 -28.65 9.53
N ARG A 95 -11.29 -28.69 10.36
CA ARG A 95 -10.35 -29.84 10.48
C ARG A 95 -10.82 -30.95 11.43
N THR A 96 -11.75 -30.69 12.34
CA THR A 96 -12.09 -31.64 13.43
C THR A 96 -13.51 -32.19 13.38
N ALA A 97 -14.45 -31.53 12.69
CA ALA A 97 -15.85 -31.97 12.63
C ALA A 97 -16.19 -32.83 11.41
N LEU A 98 -15.36 -32.78 10.36
CA LEU A 98 -15.62 -33.45 9.09
C LEU A 98 -14.39 -34.30 8.77
N GLY A 99 -14.51 -35.62 8.87
CA GLY A 99 -13.51 -36.57 8.37
C GLY A 99 -13.30 -36.39 6.87
N MET A 100 -12.51 -35.39 6.49
CA MET A 100 -12.27 -35.03 5.10
C MET A 100 -11.13 -35.86 4.53
N PRO A 101 -11.34 -36.54 3.39
CA PRO A 101 -10.31 -37.35 2.75
C PRO A 101 -9.21 -36.47 2.15
N ALA A 102 -7.99 -37.02 2.09
CA ALA A 102 -6.72 -36.37 1.76
C ALA A 102 -6.64 -35.64 0.39
N TRP A 103 -7.69 -35.65 -0.42
CA TRP A 103 -7.73 -35.00 -1.74
C TRP A 103 -8.17 -33.52 -1.69
N MET A 104 -8.75 -33.05 -0.59
CA MET A 104 -8.96 -31.60 -0.32
C MET A 104 -7.73 -31.00 0.38
N HIS A 105 -6.55 -31.51 0.03
CA HIS A 105 -5.30 -30.89 0.36
C HIS A 105 -5.06 -29.81 -0.69
N VAL A 106 -5.50 -28.57 -0.42
CA VAL A 106 -4.91 -27.43 -1.15
C VAL A 106 -3.52 -27.25 -0.58
N THR A 107 -2.60 -28.05 -1.10
CA THR A 107 -1.19 -28.09 -0.72
C THR A 107 -0.46 -26.80 -1.04
N ASN A 108 -1.08 -25.80 -1.68
CA ASN A 108 -0.31 -24.76 -2.35
C ASN A 108 -0.95 -23.37 -2.38
N LEU A 109 -1.35 -22.86 -1.20
CA LEU A 109 -1.29 -21.39 -0.96
C LEU A 109 0.14 -20.85 -1.21
N GLY A 110 1.14 -21.72 -1.08
CA GLY A 110 2.52 -21.45 -1.45
C GLY A 110 2.71 -21.13 -2.92
N GLU A 111 2.00 -21.78 -3.84
CA GLU A 111 2.22 -21.55 -5.27
C GLU A 111 1.61 -20.26 -5.78
N MET A 112 0.42 -19.86 -5.32
CA MET A 112 -0.12 -18.55 -5.68
C MET A 112 0.73 -17.41 -5.10
N LYS A 113 1.25 -17.57 -3.88
CA LYS A 113 2.17 -16.59 -3.28
C LYS A 113 3.54 -16.58 -3.99
N LYS A 114 4.01 -17.73 -4.47
CA LYS A 114 5.28 -17.86 -5.20
C LYS A 114 5.22 -17.16 -6.56
N VAL A 115 4.13 -17.32 -7.31
CA VAL A 115 3.91 -16.60 -8.56
C VAL A 115 3.86 -15.08 -8.33
N LEU A 116 3.21 -14.63 -7.25
CA LEU A 116 3.14 -13.21 -6.91
C LEU A 116 4.51 -12.65 -6.49
N LEU A 117 5.28 -13.40 -5.70
CA LEU A 117 6.65 -13.03 -5.29
C LEU A 117 7.61 -12.99 -6.49
N GLU A 118 7.45 -13.92 -7.43
CA GLU A 118 8.26 -14.00 -8.65
C GLU A 118 8.03 -12.79 -9.55
N VAL A 119 6.78 -12.39 -9.76
CA VAL A 119 6.45 -11.16 -10.50
C VAL A 119 6.99 -9.92 -9.79
N LEU A 120 6.89 -9.86 -8.45
CA LEU A 120 7.39 -8.74 -7.67
C LEU A 120 8.92 -8.59 -7.75
N LEU A 121 9.66 -9.70 -7.76
CA LEU A 121 11.11 -9.69 -7.95
C LEU A 121 11.51 -9.18 -9.34
N VAL A 122 10.83 -9.63 -10.40
CA VAL A 122 11.07 -9.14 -11.76
C VAL A 122 10.83 -7.63 -11.87
N LEU A 123 9.72 -7.15 -11.29
CA LEU A 123 9.40 -5.72 -11.27
C LEU A 123 10.47 -4.92 -10.50
N LEU A 124 10.91 -5.41 -9.33
CA LEU A 124 11.97 -4.78 -8.53
C LEU A 124 13.29 -4.68 -9.31
N THR A 125 13.70 -5.76 -9.98
CA THR A 125 14.92 -5.75 -10.80
C THR A 125 14.82 -4.72 -11.93
N VAL A 126 13.70 -4.68 -12.66
CA VAL A 126 13.50 -3.70 -13.73
C VAL A 126 13.49 -2.27 -13.20
N PHE A 127 12.89 -2.04 -12.03
CA PHE A 127 12.87 -0.72 -11.39
C PHE A 127 14.26 -0.27 -10.95
N PHE A 128 15.02 -1.18 -10.34
CA PHE A 128 16.37 -0.91 -9.86
C PHE A 128 17.32 -0.60 -11.03
N VAL A 129 17.20 -1.34 -12.13
CA VAL A 129 17.91 -1.09 -13.38
C VAL A 129 17.59 0.32 -13.89
N LYS A 130 16.31 0.69 -13.99
CA LYS A 130 15.93 2.04 -14.44
C LYS A 130 16.50 3.15 -13.55
N ILE A 131 16.51 2.98 -12.24
CA ILE A 131 17.09 3.97 -11.30
C ILE A 131 18.59 4.12 -11.57
N VAL A 132 19.33 3.02 -11.65
CA VAL A 132 20.78 3.05 -11.93
C VAL A 132 21.09 3.71 -13.28
N PHE A 133 20.30 3.44 -14.32
CA PHE A 133 20.51 4.04 -15.64
C PHE A 133 20.02 5.49 -15.74
N THR A 134 19.10 5.92 -14.88
CA THR A 134 18.64 7.31 -14.83
C THR A 134 19.77 8.24 -14.32
N GLU A 135 20.65 7.75 -13.43
CA GLU A 135 21.83 8.50 -12.97
C GLU A 135 22.87 8.75 -14.08
N GLU A 136 22.98 7.87 -15.08
CA GLU A 136 23.91 8.06 -16.22
C GLU A 136 23.40 9.11 -17.24
N GLN A 137 22.08 9.33 -17.33
CA GLN A 137 21.52 10.33 -18.26
C GLN A 137 21.70 11.78 -17.78
N GLU A 138 21.86 12.02 -16.48
CA GLU A 138 22.19 13.38 -15.99
C GLU A 138 23.67 13.75 -16.24
N LEU A 139 24.59 12.78 -16.29
CA LEU A 139 26.01 13.04 -16.57
C LEU A 139 26.34 13.26 -18.06
N SER A 140 25.52 12.73 -18.99
CA SER A 140 25.73 12.94 -20.44
C SER A 140 25.11 14.24 -20.99
N CYS A 141 24.33 14.98 -20.20
CA CYS A 141 23.86 16.32 -20.58
C CYS A 141 24.79 17.46 -20.12
N GLN A 142 25.95 17.13 -19.52
CA GLN A 142 26.90 18.12 -19.01
C GLN A 142 28.28 18.08 -19.69
N PHE A 143 28.44 17.35 -20.79
CA PHE A 143 29.58 17.46 -21.72
C PHE A 143 29.13 17.77 -23.14
#